data_AF-D7DUD4-F1
#
_entry.id   AF-D7DUD4-F1
#
_cell.length_a   1.000
_cell.length_b   1.000
_cell.length_c   1.000
_cell.angle_alpha   90.00
_cell.angle_beta   90.00
_cell.angle_gamma   90.00
#
_symmetry.space_group_name_H-M   'P 1'
#
loop_
_entity.id
_entity.type
_entity.pdbx_description
1 polymer ?
#
loop_
_entity_poly.entity_id
_entity_poly.type
_entity_poly.pdbx_seq_one_letter_code
_entity_poly.pdbx_strand_id
1 'polypeptide(L)'
;MKYGITENVKTIESKVKVRDIIKKIAEKKANAIKYYLEGEEFEQAIIFGAYLSGNYIANTLKADCGEVILIDSQPHLEDIVTGNGIKFMDLNTFMLKLRNNKDKEINPDLIIDVTGLGGVDPNMLKDFDPKVLIIEDPKSSFDKELMEADNTHKRLCVGHKKGSLKTFRSSKISKTSGTMTLTVDVIMDSCIEIKELDGVLYSVPNLEYFEGIVFHEKDVRKFLREVNTPALTVSCLGNLEAEIDEIIDKNMQKVYSFVKLVK
;
A
#
# COMPACT_ATOMS: atom_id res chain seq x y z
N MET A 1 17.60 -2.23 27.75
CA MET A 1 17.76 -0.77 27.64
C MET A 1 19.19 -0.49 27.20
N LYS A 2 19.39 0.18 26.06
CA LYS A 2 20.72 0.59 25.58
C LYS A 2 20.97 2.02 26.06
N TYR A 3 22.20 2.34 26.44
CA TYR A 3 22.61 3.72 26.74
C TYR A 3 23.14 4.39 25.47
N GLY A 4 23.09 5.73 25.47
CA GLY A 4 23.66 6.58 24.44
C GLY A 4 25.12 6.91 24.75
N ILE A 5 25.48 8.18 24.55
CA ILE A 5 26.86 8.66 24.76
C ILE A 5 27.35 8.55 26.22
N THR A 6 26.42 8.56 27.19
CA THR A 6 26.70 8.33 28.61
C THR A 6 25.56 7.52 29.24
N GLU A 7 25.75 6.99 30.44
CA GLU A 7 24.73 6.24 31.20
C GLU A 7 23.49 7.08 31.55
N ASN A 8 23.60 8.41 31.49
CA ASN A 8 22.47 9.32 31.71
C ASN A 8 21.58 9.49 30.47
N VAL A 9 22.04 9.03 29.30
CA VAL A 9 21.31 9.10 28.04
C VAL A 9 20.90 7.69 27.63
N LYS A 10 19.63 7.51 27.28
CA LYS A 10 19.06 6.25 26.83
C LYS A 10 18.80 6.30 25.34
N THR A 11 18.98 5.16 24.70
CA THR A 11 18.60 4.92 23.30
C THR A 11 17.40 3.97 23.29
N ILE A 12 16.27 4.45 22.79
CA ILE A 12 15.02 3.69 22.69
C ILE A 12 14.72 3.47 21.21
N GLU A 13 14.54 2.21 20.83
CA GLU A 13 14.03 1.80 19.52
C GLU A 13 12.52 1.57 19.67
N SER A 14 11.69 2.08 18.74
CA SER A 14 10.25 1.83 18.76
C SER A 14 9.95 0.33 18.63
N LYS A 15 8.91 -0.17 19.32
CA LYS A 15 8.48 -1.56 19.11
C LYS A 15 7.81 -1.72 17.75
N VAL A 16 7.11 -0.67 17.32
CA VAL A 16 6.52 -0.60 15.98
C VAL A 16 7.65 -0.55 14.94
N LYS A 17 7.59 -1.45 13.96
CA LYS A 17 8.50 -1.50 12.81
C LYS A 17 7.91 -0.82 11.58
N VAL A 18 8.76 -0.47 10.62
CA VAL A 18 8.31 0.10 9.32
C VAL A 18 7.29 -0.81 8.64
N ARG A 19 7.55 -2.13 8.60
CA ARG A 19 6.63 -3.13 8.04
C ARG A 19 5.26 -3.15 8.71
N ASP A 20 5.17 -2.81 10.00
CA ASP A 20 3.91 -2.86 10.74
C ASP A 20 3.01 -1.70 10.33
N ILE A 21 3.62 -0.53 10.06
CA ILE A 21 2.93 0.65 9.49
C ILE A 21 2.46 0.35 8.07
N ILE A 22 3.34 -0.20 7.21
CA ILE A 22 2.99 -0.64 5.85
C ILE A 22 1.79 -1.58 5.88
N LYS A 23 1.84 -2.61 6.76
CA LYS A 23 0.77 -3.59 6.91
C LYS A 23 -0.54 -2.95 7.36
N LYS A 24 -0.52 -2.08 8.38
CA LYS A 24 -1.73 -1.37 8.86
C LYS A 24 -2.36 -0.49 7.76
N ILE A 25 -1.56 0.15 6.92
CA ILE A 25 -2.08 0.94 5.78
C ILE A 25 -2.71 0.02 4.73
N ALA A 26 -2.02 -1.06 4.35
CA ALA A 26 -2.53 -2.03 3.39
C ALA A 26 -3.82 -2.70 3.88
N GLU A 27 -3.92 -3.00 5.18
CA GLU A 27 -5.12 -3.51 5.83
C GLU A 27 -6.29 -2.53 5.76
N LYS A 28 -6.06 -1.24 6.03
CA LYS A 28 -7.11 -0.21 5.87
C LYS A 28 -7.62 -0.13 4.43
N LYS A 29 -6.73 -0.23 3.43
CA LYS A 29 -7.11 -0.26 2.01
C LYS A 29 -7.92 -1.51 1.66
N ALA A 30 -7.47 -2.69 2.08
CA ALA A 30 -8.17 -3.94 1.84
C ALA A 30 -9.55 -3.97 2.51
N ASN A 31 -9.67 -3.46 3.73
CA ASN A 31 -10.95 -3.34 4.45
C ASN A 31 -11.90 -2.35 3.77
N ALA A 32 -11.39 -1.24 3.22
CA ALA A 32 -12.20 -0.30 2.44
C ALA A 32 -12.78 -0.96 1.19
N ILE A 33 -11.98 -1.77 0.50
CA ILE A 33 -12.44 -2.58 -0.64
C ILE A 33 -13.49 -3.58 -0.18
N LYS A 34 -13.21 -4.37 0.86
CA LYS A 34 -14.15 -5.37 1.39
C LYS A 34 -15.51 -4.77 1.77
N TYR A 35 -15.49 -3.62 2.46
CA TYR A 35 -16.70 -2.90 2.81
C TYR A 35 -17.51 -2.49 1.57
N TYR A 36 -16.83 -2.05 0.51
CA TYR A 36 -17.46 -1.65 -0.75
C TYR A 36 -18.02 -2.83 -1.56
N LEU A 37 -17.40 -4.01 -1.45
CA LEU A 37 -17.87 -5.23 -2.08
C LEU A 37 -19.08 -5.84 -1.37
N GLU A 38 -19.40 -5.41 -0.14
CA GLU A 38 -20.62 -5.79 0.58
C GLU A 38 -20.80 -7.31 0.77
N GLY A 39 -19.70 -8.07 0.74
CA GLY A 39 -19.72 -9.54 0.82
C GLY A 39 -20.13 -10.26 -0.46
N GLU A 40 -20.17 -9.55 -1.61
CA GLU A 40 -20.34 -10.17 -2.92
C GLU A 40 -19.19 -11.15 -3.21
N GLU A 41 -19.54 -12.35 -3.66
CA GLU A 41 -18.58 -13.38 -4.09
C GLU A 41 -18.31 -13.26 -5.59
N PHE A 42 -17.05 -13.51 -5.97
CA PHE A 42 -16.55 -13.39 -7.35
C PHE A 42 -15.97 -14.72 -7.84
N GLU A 43 -16.15 -15.01 -9.12
CA GLU A 43 -15.54 -16.20 -9.72
C GLU A 43 -14.04 -15.98 -9.94
N GLN A 44 -13.65 -14.82 -10.49
CA GLN A 44 -12.27 -14.48 -10.79
C GLN A 44 -11.99 -13.00 -10.54
N ALA A 45 -11.05 -12.73 -9.63
CA ALA A 45 -10.54 -11.41 -9.36
C ALA A 45 -9.18 -11.19 -10.02
N ILE A 46 -9.03 -10.07 -10.73
CA ILE A 46 -7.73 -9.58 -11.22
C ILE A 46 -7.34 -8.34 -10.44
N ILE A 47 -6.09 -8.33 -9.96
CA ILE A 47 -5.50 -7.20 -9.25
C ILE A 47 -4.25 -6.77 -10.03
N PHE A 48 -4.23 -5.53 -10.52
CA PHE A 48 -3.06 -4.93 -11.16
C PHE A 48 -2.22 -4.14 -10.15
N GLY A 49 -0.93 -4.47 -10.07
CA GLY A 49 0.05 -3.88 -9.16
C GLY A 49 0.23 -4.70 -7.90
N ALA A 50 1.38 -5.36 -7.76
CA ALA A 50 1.74 -6.13 -6.57
C ALA A 50 2.30 -5.24 -5.47
N TYR A 51 3.17 -4.29 -5.83
CA TYR A 51 3.76 -3.33 -4.89
C TYR A 51 2.79 -2.18 -4.58
N LEU A 52 2.54 -1.79 -3.33
CA LEU A 52 2.92 -2.44 -2.07
C LEU A 52 1.71 -3.10 -1.37
N SER A 53 0.50 -2.60 -1.62
CA SER A 53 -0.73 -3.12 -1.03
C SER A 53 -1.39 -4.24 -1.84
N GLY A 54 -1.00 -4.44 -3.10
CA GLY A 54 -1.63 -5.41 -4.00
C GLY A 54 -1.63 -6.83 -3.47
N ASN A 55 -0.48 -7.32 -2.99
CA ASN A 55 -0.39 -8.66 -2.38
C ASN A 55 -1.28 -8.81 -1.13
N TYR A 56 -1.40 -7.76 -0.31
CA TYR A 56 -2.26 -7.82 0.89
C TYR A 56 -3.74 -7.82 0.51
N ILE A 57 -4.13 -7.00 -0.47
CA ILE A 57 -5.49 -6.97 -1.03
C ILE A 57 -5.83 -8.34 -1.64
N ALA A 58 -4.93 -8.91 -2.44
CA ALA A 58 -5.09 -10.23 -3.04
C ALA A 58 -5.32 -11.31 -1.98
N ASN A 59 -4.51 -11.32 -0.92
CA ASN A 59 -4.68 -12.27 0.18
C ASN A 59 -6.01 -12.13 0.91
N THR A 60 -6.50 -10.89 1.06
CA THR A 60 -7.78 -10.61 1.74
C THR A 60 -8.96 -11.12 0.92
N LEU A 61 -8.91 -11.00 -0.41
CA LEU A 61 -10.02 -11.34 -1.30
C LEU A 61 -10.17 -12.84 -1.59
N LYS A 62 -9.16 -13.66 -1.28
CA LYS A 62 -9.23 -15.13 -1.47
C LYS A 62 -10.41 -15.80 -0.76
N ALA A 63 -10.94 -15.19 0.30
CA ALA A 63 -12.07 -15.73 1.03
C ALA A 63 -13.38 -15.65 0.22
N ASP A 64 -13.47 -14.66 -0.69
CA ASP A 64 -14.68 -14.28 -1.39
C ASP A 64 -14.52 -14.43 -2.93
N CYS A 65 -13.41 -15.03 -3.38
CA CYS A 65 -13.06 -15.16 -4.81
C CYS A 65 -12.61 -16.60 -5.14
N GLY A 66 -13.16 -17.19 -6.21
CA GLY A 66 -12.78 -18.52 -6.69
C GLY A 66 -11.32 -18.60 -7.20
N GLU A 67 -10.90 -17.61 -7.97
CA GLU A 67 -9.50 -17.41 -8.39
C GLU A 67 -9.08 -15.95 -8.15
N VAL A 68 -7.86 -15.75 -7.64
CA VAL A 68 -7.24 -14.42 -7.51
C VAL A 68 -5.95 -14.38 -8.31
N ILE A 69 -5.91 -13.51 -9.31
CA ILE A 69 -4.74 -13.30 -10.18
C ILE A 69 -4.14 -11.94 -9.86
N LEU A 70 -2.87 -11.94 -9.45
CA LEU A 70 -2.10 -10.72 -9.19
C LEU A 70 -1.15 -10.47 -10.36
N ILE A 71 -1.29 -9.32 -11.00
CA ILE A 71 -0.56 -8.96 -12.21
C ILE A 71 0.38 -7.81 -11.93
N ASP A 72 1.63 -7.92 -12.38
CA ASP A 72 2.57 -6.81 -12.35
C ASP A 72 3.41 -6.70 -13.64
N SER A 73 3.83 -5.48 -13.98
CA SER A 73 4.79 -5.25 -15.07
C SER A 73 6.20 -5.74 -14.75
N GLN A 74 6.52 -5.90 -13.46
CA GLN A 74 7.83 -6.31 -12.96
C GLN A 74 7.79 -7.79 -12.53
N PRO A 75 8.40 -8.73 -13.30
CA PRO A 75 8.33 -10.15 -12.98
C PRO A 75 8.91 -10.52 -11.61
N HIS A 76 9.96 -9.82 -11.16
CA HIS A 76 10.60 -10.09 -9.87
C HIS A 76 9.71 -9.76 -8.66
N LEU A 77 8.59 -9.06 -8.86
CA LEU A 77 7.61 -8.85 -7.79
C LEU A 77 6.81 -10.11 -7.44
N GLU A 78 6.98 -11.22 -8.16
CA GLU A 78 6.52 -12.53 -7.70
C GLU A 78 7.02 -12.84 -6.28
N ASP A 79 8.25 -12.44 -5.95
CA ASP A 79 8.87 -12.64 -4.63
C ASP A 79 8.15 -11.88 -3.49
N ILE A 80 7.28 -10.91 -3.79
CA ILE A 80 6.49 -10.19 -2.77
C ILE A 80 5.22 -10.94 -2.40
N VAL A 81 4.82 -11.91 -3.22
CA VAL A 81 3.58 -12.67 -3.04
C VAL A 81 3.75 -13.60 -1.85
N THR A 82 2.83 -13.48 -0.89
CA THR A 82 2.84 -14.30 0.31
C THR A 82 1.54 -15.08 0.42
N GLY A 83 1.63 -16.28 1.00
CA GLY A 83 0.48 -17.18 1.14
C GLY A 83 0.19 -18.00 -0.12
N ASN A 84 -0.65 -19.02 0.03
CA ASN A 84 -1.05 -19.91 -1.05
C ASN A 84 -2.31 -19.38 -1.76
N GLY A 85 -2.53 -19.82 -3.01
CA GLY A 85 -3.78 -19.58 -3.74
C GLY A 85 -3.87 -18.23 -4.47
N ILE A 86 -2.78 -17.48 -4.57
CA ILE A 86 -2.67 -16.32 -5.47
C ILE A 86 -1.86 -16.75 -6.69
N LYS A 87 -2.40 -16.49 -7.88
CA LYS A 87 -1.70 -16.73 -9.13
C LYS A 87 -1.01 -15.45 -9.56
N PHE A 88 0.31 -15.41 -9.46
CA PHE A 88 1.07 -14.29 -9.99
C PHE A 88 1.24 -14.42 -11.51
N MET A 89 1.15 -13.30 -12.23
CA MET A 89 1.47 -13.22 -13.66
C MET A 89 2.19 -11.91 -13.97
N ASP A 90 3.28 -11.98 -14.72
CA ASP A 90 3.81 -10.77 -15.34
C ASP A 90 2.88 -10.30 -16.47
N LEU A 91 2.92 -9.00 -16.76
CA LEU A 91 2.03 -8.36 -17.73
C LEU A 91 2.16 -8.95 -19.14
N ASN A 92 3.35 -9.37 -19.58
CA ASN A 92 3.52 -9.92 -20.93
C ASN A 92 2.85 -11.29 -21.03
N THR A 93 3.05 -12.14 -20.03
CA THR A 93 2.37 -13.44 -19.94
C THR A 93 0.86 -13.27 -19.89
N PHE A 94 0.38 -12.31 -19.11
CA PHE A 94 -1.05 -11.99 -19.05
C PHE A 94 -1.62 -11.59 -20.42
N MET A 95 -0.97 -10.65 -21.11
CA MET A 95 -1.42 -10.17 -22.42
C MET A 95 -1.38 -11.28 -23.48
N LEU A 96 -0.39 -12.17 -23.43
CA LEU A 96 -0.33 -13.33 -24.34
C LEU A 96 -1.50 -14.28 -24.11
N LYS A 97 -1.87 -14.53 -22.85
CA LYS A 97 -3.04 -15.34 -22.52
C LYS A 97 -4.34 -14.67 -22.96
N LEU A 98 -4.48 -13.36 -22.72
CA LEU A 98 -5.67 -12.61 -23.12
C LEU A 98 -5.90 -12.66 -24.63
N ARG A 99 -4.84 -12.56 -25.44
CA ARG A 99 -4.93 -12.68 -26.92
C ARG A 99 -5.32 -14.08 -27.39
N ASN A 100 -4.91 -15.11 -26.65
CA ASN A 100 -5.14 -16.52 -26.98
C ASN A 100 -6.33 -17.12 -26.21
N ASN A 101 -7.18 -16.28 -25.60
CA ASN A 101 -8.22 -16.63 -24.63
C ASN A 101 -9.45 -17.32 -25.27
N LYS A 102 -9.21 -18.38 -26.05
CA LYS A 102 -10.25 -19.14 -26.76
C LYS A 102 -11.24 -19.80 -25.80
N ASP A 103 -10.77 -20.20 -24.61
CA ASP A 103 -11.56 -20.90 -23.59
C ASP A 103 -12.07 -19.99 -22.47
N LYS A 104 -11.94 -18.66 -22.61
CA LYS A 104 -12.31 -17.67 -21.58
C LYS A 104 -11.66 -17.92 -20.21
N GLU A 105 -10.44 -18.46 -20.17
CA GLU A 105 -9.65 -18.63 -18.95
C GLU A 105 -9.46 -17.32 -18.17
N ILE A 106 -9.40 -16.19 -18.89
CA ILE A 106 -9.30 -14.86 -18.30
C ILE A 106 -10.60 -14.12 -18.59
N ASN A 107 -11.50 -14.07 -17.61
CA ASN A 107 -12.78 -13.39 -17.70
C ASN A 107 -13.21 -12.92 -16.30
N PRO A 108 -12.49 -11.93 -15.74
CA PRO A 108 -12.72 -11.49 -14.37
C PRO A 108 -14.09 -10.84 -14.20
N ASP A 109 -14.77 -11.17 -13.11
CA ASP A 109 -15.94 -10.44 -12.65
C ASP A 109 -15.61 -9.39 -11.57
N LEU A 110 -14.37 -9.38 -11.05
CA LEU A 110 -13.79 -8.30 -10.24
C LEU A 110 -12.44 -7.84 -10.80
N ILE A 111 -12.29 -6.54 -11.04
CA ILE A 111 -10.99 -5.93 -11.37
C ILE A 111 -10.64 -4.86 -10.33
N ILE A 112 -9.41 -4.92 -9.83
CA ILE A 112 -8.84 -3.92 -8.94
C ILE A 112 -7.53 -3.40 -9.53
N ASP A 113 -7.42 -2.10 -9.79
CA ASP A 113 -6.19 -1.45 -10.22
C ASP A 113 -5.59 -0.64 -9.07
N VAL A 114 -4.43 -1.06 -8.57
CA VAL A 114 -3.65 -0.34 -7.55
C VAL A 114 -2.30 0.16 -8.10
N THR A 115 -2.17 0.27 -9.43
CA THR A 115 -0.91 0.69 -10.07
C THR A 115 -0.62 2.18 -9.97
N GLY A 116 -1.64 3.02 -9.71
CA GLY A 116 -1.46 4.45 -9.49
C GLY A 116 -0.93 5.21 -10.72
N LEU A 117 -0.07 6.21 -10.50
CA LEU A 117 0.46 7.09 -11.55
C LEU A 117 1.29 6.32 -12.59
N GLY A 118 1.03 6.55 -13.88
CA GLY A 118 1.73 5.86 -14.97
C GLY A 118 1.45 4.35 -15.08
N GLY A 119 0.47 3.86 -14.34
CA GLY A 119 0.05 2.47 -14.32
C GLY A 119 -0.77 2.01 -15.54
N VAL A 120 -1.76 1.13 -15.31
CA VAL A 120 -2.51 0.44 -16.37
C VAL A 120 -3.08 1.41 -17.42
N ASP A 121 -2.91 1.06 -18.70
CA ASP A 121 -3.53 1.79 -19.81
C ASP A 121 -5.06 1.57 -19.78
N PRO A 122 -5.88 2.64 -19.76
CA PRO A 122 -7.33 2.54 -19.87
C PRO A 122 -7.84 1.68 -21.03
N ASN A 123 -7.10 1.58 -22.13
CA ASN A 123 -7.51 0.76 -23.27
C ASN A 123 -7.43 -0.74 -22.98
N MET A 124 -6.51 -1.18 -22.13
CA MET A 124 -6.43 -2.57 -21.69
C MET A 124 -7.67 -2.96 -20.87
N LEU A 125 -8.18 -2.04 -20.05
CA LEU A 125 -9.35 -2.29 -19.23
C LEU A 125 -10.65 -2.43 -20.06
N LYS A 126 -10.70 -1.83 -21.27
CA LYS A 126 -11.86 -1.89 -22.17
C LYS A 126 -12.13 -3.28 -22.74
N ASP A 127 -11.14 -4.17 -22.69
CA ASP A 127 -11.29 -5.54 -23.18
C ASP A 127 -12.05 -6.44 -22.18
N PHE A 128 -12.42 -5.92 -21.01
CA PHE A 128 -13.14 -6.64 -19.96
C PHE A 128 -14.55 -6.08 -19.72
N ASP A 129 -15.43 -6.91 -19.16
CA ASP A 129 -16.77 -6.54 -18.72
C ASP A 129 -17.05 -7.07 -17.29
N PRO A 130 -16.34 -6.55 -16.26
CA PRO A 130 -16.46 -7.07 -14.89
C PRO A 130 -17.76 -6.61 -14.21
N LYS A 131 -18.23 -7.35 -13.20
CA LYS A 131 -19.31 -6.86 -12.33
C LYS A 131 -18.86 -5.60 -11.58
N VAL A 132 -17.65 -5.65 -11.02
CA VAL A 132 -17.09 -4.57 -10.21
C VAL A 132 -15.70 -4.17 -10.70
N LEU A 133 -15.49 -2.86 -10.86
CA LEU A 133 -14.19 -2.25 -11.11
C LEU A 133 -13.83 -1.31 -9.96
N ILE A 134 -12.65 -1.47 -9.37
CA ILE A 134 -12.12 -0.55 -8.36
C ILE A 134 -10.76 -0.04 -8.83
N ILE A 135 -10.60 1.29 -8.90
CA ILE A 135 -9.33 1.93 -9.23
C ILE A 135 -8.84 2.70 -8.00
N GLU A 136 -7.61 2.47 -7.55
CA GLU A 136 -6.95 3.32 -6.58
C GLU A 136 -6.66 4.69 -7.19
N ASP A 137 -7.18 5.73 -6.54
CA ASP A 137 -6.79 7.09 -6.84
C ASP A 137 -5.45 7.37 -6.14
N PRO A 138 -4.35 7.59 -6.89
CA PRO A 138 -3.03 7.82 -6.30
C PRO A 138 -2.93 9.17 -5.59
N LYS A 139 -3.92 10.05 -5.72
CA LYS A 139 -3.92 11.41 -5.17
C LYS A 139 -4.51 11.43 -3.76
N SER A 140 -3.93 12.27 -2.91
CA SER A 140 -4.44 12.54 -1.56
C SER A 140 -4.76 14.02 -1.39
N SER A 141 -3.74 14.88 -1.26
CA SER A 141 -3.91 16.34 -1.26
C SER A 141 -3.74 16.94 -2.66
N PHE A 142 -4.23 18.17 -2.88
CA PHE A 142 -4.01 18.88 -4.13
C PHE A 142 -2.52 19.12 -4.40
N ASP A 143 -2.07 18.72 -5.59
CA ASP A 143 -0.77 19.02 -6.16
C ASP A 143 -0.91 19.07 -7.68
N LYS A 144 -0.50 20.18 -8.31
CA LYS A 144 -0.82 20.44 -9.72
C LYS A 144 -0.23 19.36 -10.64
N GLU A 145 1.03 18.99 -10.46
CA GLU A 145 1.71 18.04 -11.34
C GLU A 145 1.15 16.63 -11.17
N LEU A 146 0.84 16.23 -9.93
CA LEU A 146 0.21 14.94 -9.66
C LEU A 146 -1.21 14.85 -10.23
N MET A 147 -1.96 15.96 -10.22
CA MET A 147 -3.29 16.03 -10.82
C MET A 147 -3.22 15.92 -12.35
N GLU A 148 -2.19 16.50 -12.99
CA GLU A 148 -1.96 16.42 -14.43
C GLU A 148 -1.49 15.03 -14.88
N ALA A 149 -0.69 14.36 -14.04
CA ALA A 149 -0.21 12.99 -14.29
C ALA A 149 -1.28 11.91 -14.05
N ASP A 150 -2.32 12.21 -13.25
CA ASP A 150 -3.37 11.24 -12.94
C ASP A 150 -4.35 11.00 -14.09
N ASN A 151 -4.64 9.73 -14.32
CA ASN A 151 -5.65 9.28 -15.28
C ASN A 151 -6.69 8.32 -14.66
N THR A 152 -6.87 8.31 -13.33
CA THR A 152 -7.86 7.47 -12.62
C THR A 152 -9.25 7.55 -13.26
N HIS A 153 -9.71 8.76 -13.59
CA HIS A 153 -11.02 8.98 -14.23
C HIS A 153 -11.14 8.32 -15.62
N LYS A 154 -10.03 8.16 -16.35
CA LYS A 154 -10.00 7.50 -17.66
C LYS A 154 -10.05 5.98 -17.51
N ARG A 155 -9.48 5.43 -16.42
CA ARG A 155 -9.46 3.99 -16.12
C ARG A 155 -10.79 3.46 -15.61
N LEU A 156 -11.63 4.32 -15.02
CA LEU A 156 -13.00 4.00 -14.61
C LEU A 156 -13.96 3.89 -15.82
N CYS A 157 -13.60 3.07 -16.81
CA CYS A 157 -14.24 3.02 -18.12
C CYS A 157 -15.15 1.78 -18.35
N VAL A 158 -15.04 0.76 -17.51
CA VAL A 158 -15.81 -0.50 -17.62
C VAL A 158 -16.47 -0.88 -16.30
N GLY A 159 -17.33 -1.90 -16.36
CA GLY A 159 -17.95 -2.56 -15.23
C GLY A 159 -19.27 -1.93 -14.75
N HIS A 160 -20.13 -2.78 -14.17
CA HIS A 160 -21.46 -2.37 -13.72
C HIS A 160 -21.42 -1.50 -12.46
N LYS A 161 -20.54 -1.82 -11.50
CA LYS A 161 -20.29 -1.05 -10.27
C LYS A 161 -18.84 -0.54 -10.28
N LYS A 162 -18.64 0.78 -10.28
CA LYS A 162 -17.30 1.41 -10.37
C LYS A 162 -16.94 2.14 -9.08
N GLY A 163 -15.76 1.86 -8.53
CA GLY A 163 -15.27 2.43 -7.28
C GLY A 163 -13.92 3.12 -7.44
N SER A 164 -13.74 4.26 -6.79
CA SER A 164 -12.44 4.92 -6.64
C SER A 164 -11.95 4.76 -5.20
N LEU A 165 -10.93 3.92 -4.98
CA LEU A 165 -10.30 3.75 -3.68
C LEU A 165 -9.47 5.00 -3.36
N LYS A 166 -9.82 5.69 -2.27
CA LYS A 166 -9.15 6.90 -1.80
C LYS A 166 -8.56 6.66 -0.43
N THR A 167 -7.32 7.07 -0.25
CA THR A 167 -6.63 6.98 1.05
C THR A 167 -5.93 8.29 1.35
N PHE A 168 -6.11 8.80 2.56
CA PHE A 168 -5.55 10.09 2.99
C PHE A 168 -5.26 10.08 4.51
N ARG A 169 -4.64 11.15 5.01
CA ARG A 169 -4.44 11.37 6.45
C ARG A 169 -5.31 12.51 6.95
N SER A 170 -6.14 12.27 7.97
CA SER A 170 -6.97 13.31 8.58
C SER A 170 -6.09 14.36 9.27
N SER A 171 -6.38 15.65 9.04
CA SER A 171 -5.68 16.78 9.68
C SER A 171 -4.17 16.82 9.43
N LYS A 172 -3.68 16.12 8.39
CA LYS A 172 -2.29 16.09 7.93
C LYS A 172 -2.28 16.11 6.41
N ILE A 173 -1.14 16.50 5.83
CA ILE A 173 -0.98 16.58 4.38
C ILE A 173 -0.09 15.42 3.95
N SER A 174 -0.58 14.62 3.00
CA SER A 174 0.18 13.62 2.26
C SER A 174 -0.06 13.81 0.78
N LYS A 175 1.03 13.83 -0.01
CA LYS A 175 0.96 14.14 -1.45
C LYS A 175 0.24 13.08 -2.25
N THR A 176 0.46 11.80 -1.92
CA THR A 176 -0.16 10.66 -2.59
C THR A 176 -0.90 9.79 -1.58
N SER A 177 -1.75 8.90 -2.09
CA SER A 177 -2.38 7.82 -1.33
C SER A 177 -1.50 6.56 -1.26
N GLY A 178 -0.31 6.61 -1.89
CA GLY A 178 0.62 5.48 -1.98
C GLY A 178 1.02 4.98 -0.60
N THR A 179 1.07 3.66 -0.45
CA THR A 179 1.35 3.02 0.84
C THR A 179 2.71 3.45 1.41
N MET A 180 3.72 3.61 0.56
CA MET A 180 5.04 4.07 0.98
C MET A 180 5.04 5.56 1.39
N THR A 181 4.41 6.44 0.59
CA THR A 181 4.27 7.87 0.96
C THR A 181 3.58 8.04 2.31
N LEU A 182 2.47 7.34 2.54
CA LEU A 182 1.77 7.38 3.82
C LEU A 182 2.61 6.81 4.97
N THR A 183 3.41 5.77 4.73
CA THR A 183 4.33 5.19 5.72
C THR A 183 5.39 6.22 6.14
N VAL A 184 6.05 6.84 5.15
CA VAL A 184 7.04 7.90 5.37
C VAL A 184 6.43 9.05 6.16
N ASP A 185 5.27 9.56 5.72
CA ASP A 185 4.64 10.72 6.36
C ASP A 185 4.19 10.42 7.80
N VAL A 186 3.71 9.20 8.08
CA VAL A 186 3.38 8.76 9.45
C VAL A 186 4.63 8.76 10.34
N ILE A 187 5.74 8.21 9.86
CA ILE A 187 6.99 8.14 10.62
C ILE A 187 7.57 9.54 10.84
N MET A 188 7.60 10.38 9.79
CA MET A 188 8.14 11.74 9.86
C MET A 188 7.34 12.61 10.84
N ASP A 189 6.01 12.60 10.77
CA ASP A 189 5.18 13.33 11.74
C ASP A 189 5.33 12.80 13.17
N SER A 190 5.50 11.49 13.33
CA SER A 190 5.72 10.89 14.65
C SER A 190 7.05 11.34 15.24
N CYS A 191 8.12 11.39 14.44
CA CYS A 191 9.40 11.94 14.88
C CYS A 191 9.30 13.40 15.32
N ILE A 192 8.55 14.22 14.59
CA ILE A 192 8.34 15.63 14.98
C ILE A 192 7.62 15.71 16.34
N GLU A 193 6.51 14.98 16.52
CA GLU A 193 5.76 14.95 17.78
C GLU A 193 6.60 14.39 18.95
N ILE A 194 7.41 13.34 18.72
CA ILE A 194 8.28 12.75 19.75
C ILE A 194 9.40 13.70 20.18
N LYS A 195 9.97 14.48 19.25
CA LYS A 195 11.03 15.44 19.56
C LYS A 195 10.60 16.51 20.56
N GLU A 196 9.30 16.76 20.68
CA GLU A 196 8.72 17.74 21.60
C GLU A 196 8.51 17.19 23.02
N LEU A 197 8.73 15.89 23.27
CA LEU A 197 8.63 15.30 24.61
C LEU A 197 9.77 15.76 25.53
N ASP A 198 9.44 15.97 26.80
CA ASP A 198 10.41 16.36 27.82
C ASP A 198 11.54 15.33 27.96
N GLY A 199 12.78 15.83 27.92
CA GLY A 199 13.98 15.00 28.04
C GLY A 199 14.38 14.26 26.76
N VAL A 200 13.70 14.46 25.63
CA VAL A 200 14.19 13.99 24.31
C VAL A 200 15.29 14.91 23.80
N LEU A 201 16.40 14.30 23.37
CA LEU A 201 17.53 15.00 22.76
C LEU A 201 17.36 15.04 21.24
N TYR A 202 17.01 13.90 20.63
CA TYR A 202 16.69 13.78 19.22
C TYR A 202 15.92 12.49 18.92
N SER A 203 15.21 12.50 17.78
CA SER A 203 14.48 11.36 17.21
C SER A 203 14.93 11.15 15.76
N VAL A 204 15.26 9.91 15.41
CA VAL A 204 15.73 9.53 14.08
C VAL A 204 14.67 8.64 13.42
N PRO A 205 14.11 9.04 12.26
CA PRO A 205 13.30 8.13 11.46
C PRO A 205 14.22 7.09 10.80
N ASN A 206 13.95 5.80 11.01
CA ASN A 206 14.74 4.73 10.39
C ASN A 206 14.17 4.42 9.00
N LEU A 207 14.25 5.41 8.12
CA LEU A 207 13.76 5.36 6.74
C LEU A 207 14.94 5.29 5.76
N GLU A 208 14.76 4.51 4.71
CA GLU A 208 15.68 4.42 3.57
C GLU A 208 14.88 4.57 2.27
N TYR A 209 15.58 4.62 1.13
CA TYR A 209 14.95 4.58 -0.18
C TYR A 209 14.54 3.14 -0.57
N PHE A 210 13.52 2.62 0.12
CA PHE A 210 13.03 1.25 -0.03
C PHE A 210 12.55 0.93 -1.45
N GLU A 211 11.98 1.90 -2.17
CA GLU A 211 11.56 1.75 -3.57
C GLU A 211 12.76 1.44 -4.47
N GLY A 212 13.94 2.01 -4.20
CA GLY A 212 15.17 1.70 -4.94
C GLY A 212 15.59 0.24 -4.80
N ILE A 213 15.45 -0.33 -3.60
CA ILE A 213 15.75 -1.75 -3.35
C ILE A 213 14.83 -2.64 -4.20
N VAL A 214 13.53 -2.31 -4.25
CA VAL A 214 12.55 -3.09 -4.98
C VAL A 214 12.68 -2.92 -6.49
N PHE A 215 12.84 -1.70 -7.01
CA PHE A 215 12.72 -1.42 -8.44
C PHE A 215 14.06 -1.26 -9.17
N HIS A 216 15.12 -0.82 -8.48
CA HIS A 216 16.44 -0.68 -9.09
C HIS A 216 17.32 -1.89 -8.80
N GLU A 217 17.40 -2.33 -7.54
CA GLU A 217 18.19 -3.50 -7.16
C GLU A 217 17.46 -4.82 -7.47
N LYS A 218 16.12 -4.78 -7.61
CA LYS A 218 15.25 -5.93 -7.83
C LYS A 218 15.40 -7.01 -6.76
N ASP A 219 15.63 -6.58 -5.51
CA ASP A 219 15.85 -7.47 -4.37
C ASP A 219 14.71 -7.34 -3.34
N VAL A 220 13.62 -8.05 -3.58
CA VAL A 220 12.46 -8.06 -2.67
C VAL A 220 12.83 -8.61 -1.29
N ARG A 221 13.78 -9.56 -1.22
CA ARG A 221 14.21 -10.16 0.06
C ARG A 221 14.97 -9.15 0.92
N LYS A 222 15.84 -8.36 0.31
CA LYS A 222 16.48 -7.21 0.96
C LYS A 222 15.43 -6.22 1.42
N PHE A 223 14.47 -5.83 0.57
CA PHE A 223 13.39 -4.93 0.96
C PHE A 223 12.66 -5.43 2.21
N LEU A 224 12.21 -6.69 2.23
CA LEU A 224 11.50 -7.30 3.35
C LEU A 224 12.32 -7.32 4.65
N ARG A 225 13.65 -7.44 4.54
CA ARG A 225 14.56 -7.34 5.68
C ARG A 225 14.70 -5.90 6.17
N GLU A 226 14.91 -4.94 5.28
CA GLU A 226 15.12 -3.55 5.67
C GLU A 226 13.87 -2.92 6.28
N VAL A 227 12.66 -3.25 5.80
CA VAL A 227 11.41 -2.78 6.46
C VAL A 227 11.13 -3.49 7.80
N ASN A 228 11.88 -4.51 8.17
CA ASN A 228 11.78 -5.20 9.46
C ASN A 228 12.63 -4.54 10.57
N THR A 229 12.99 -3.28 10.39
CA THR A 229 13.66 -2.42 11.38
C THR A 229 12.65 -1.62 12.22
N PRO A 230 12.96 -1.23 13.48
CA PRO A 230 12.16 -0.27 14.24
C PRO A 230 11.87 0.98 13.41
N ALA A 231 10.64 1.52 13.46
CA ALA A 231 10.27 2.69 12.67
C ALA A 231 11.11 3.94 13.01
N LEU A 232 11.53 4.06 14.27
CA LEU A 232 12.32 5.19 14.74
C LEU A 232 13.23 4.81 15.92
N THR A 233 14.26 5.64 16.13
CA THR A 233 15.22 5.55 17.23
C THR A 233 15.27 6.89 17.96
N VAL A 234 15.14 6.88 19.28
CA VAL A 234 15.06 8.09 20.11
C VAL A 234 16.18 8.10 21.14
N SER A 235 16.84 9.25 21.26
CA SER A 235 17.82 9.53 22.31
C SER A 235 17.19 10.45 23.35
N CYS A 236 17.15 10.03 24.61
CA CYS A 236 16.45 10.76 25.67
C CYS A 236 17.04 10.51 27.07
N LEU A 237 16.69 11.35 28.04
CA LEU A 237 17.07 11.21 29.45
C LEU A 237 16.05 10.35 30.23
N GLY A 238 14.79 10.39 29.82
CA GLY A 238 13.65 9.72 30.46
C GLY A 238 13.41 8.28 29.98
N ASN A 239 12.44 7.59 30.59
CA ASN A 239 11.88 6.37 30.00
C ASN A 239 10.59 6.76 29.26
N LEU A 240 10.64 6.75 27.92
CA LEU A 240 9.56 7.22 27.05
C LEU A 240 9.08 6.12 26.09
N GLU A 241 9.35 4.85 26.40
CA GLU A 241 9.05 3.72 25.51
C GLU A 241 7.56 3.65 25.13
N ALA A 242 6.66 3.91 26.09
CA ALA A 242 5.21 3.82 25.85
C ALA A 242 4.72 5.01 25.02
N GLU A 243 5.12 6.22 25.38
CA GLU A 243 4.75 7.47 24.75
C GLU A 243 5.19 7.51 23.27
N ILE A 244 6.37 6.94 22.98
CA ILE A 244 6.87 6.79 21.62
C ILE A 244 5.92 5.95 20.75
N ASP A 245 5.57 4.74 21.20
CA ASP A 245 4.69 3.86 20.42
C ASP A 245 3.25 4.42 20.35
N GLU A 246 2.76 5.11 21.39
CA GLU A 246 1.47 5.82 21.40
C GLU A 246 1.41 6.94 20.36
N ILE A 247 2.48 7.73 20.19
CA ILE A 247 2.54 8.80 19.18
C ILE A 247 2.53 8.19 17.76
N ILE A 248 3.24 7.09 17.54
CA ILE A 248 3.23 6.37 16.26
C ILE A 248 1.81 5.88 15.96
N ASP A 249 1.14 5.24 16.94
CA ASP A 249 -0.22 4.74 16.73
C ASP A 249 -1.22 5.87 16.49
N LYS A 250 -1.14 6.98 17.24
CA LYS A 250 -1.94 8.18 17.00
C LYS A 250 -1.78 8.73 15.58
N ASN A 251 -0.56 8.76 15.04
CA ASN A 251 -0.34 9.19 13.66
C ASN A 251 -0.82 8.17 12.63
N MET A 252 -0.75 6.88 12.95
CA MET A 252 -1.30 5.80 12.14
C MET A 252 -2.83 5.82 12.09
N GLN A 253 -3.51 6.12 13.20
CA GLN A 253 -4.97 6.25 13.27
C GLN A 253 -5.52 7.35 12.35
N LYS A 254 -4.71 8.37 12.03
CA LYS A 254 -5.06 9.43 11.08
C LYS A 254 -5.17 8.91 9.64
N VAL A 255 -4.68 7.72 9.30
CA VAL A 255 -4.85 7.15 7.94
C VAL A 255 -6.28 6.61 7.79
N TYR A 256 -7.01 7.14 6.81
CA TYR A 256 -8.35 6.72 6.44
C TYR A 256 -8.37 6.27 4.99
N SER A 257 -9.10 5.18 4.71
CA SER A 257 -9.29 4.64 3.37
C SER A 257 -10.77 4.32 3.16
N PHE A 258 -11.29 4.63 1.98
CA PHE A 258 -12.67 4.35 1.58
C PHE A 258 -12.77 4.24 0.06
N VAL A 259 -13.74 3.49 -0.44
CA VAL A 259 -14.05 3.45 -1.87
C VAL A 259 -15.24 4.36 -2.16
N LYS A 260 -15.04 5.35 -3.03
CA LYS A 260 -16.10 6.24 -3.51
C LYS A 260 -16.78 5.60 -4.72
N LEU A 261 -18.09 5.38 -4.64
CA LEU A 261 -18.90 4.97 -5.80
C LEU A 261 -18.84 6.04 -6.90
N VAL A 262 -18.58 5.60 -8.13
CA VAL A 262 -18.54 6.43 -9.33
C VAL A 262 -19.72 6.03 -10.21
N LYS A 263 -20.67 6.96 -10.38
CA LYS A 263 -21.80 6.79 -11.29
C LYS A 263 -21.32 6.93 -12.72
#